data_AF-A0A1E4HZU6-F1
#
_entry.id   AF-A0A1E4HZU6-F1
#
_cell.length_a   1.000
_cell.length_b   1.000
_cell.length_c   1.000
_cell.angle_alpha   90.00
_cell.angle_beta   90.00
_cell.angle_gamma   90.00
#
_symmetry.space_group_name_H-M   'P 1'
#
loop_
_entity.id
_entity.type
_entity.pdbx_description
1 polymer ?
#
loop_
_entity_poly.entity_id
_entity_poly.type
_entity_poly.pdbx_seq_one_letter_code
_entity_poly.pdbx_strand_id
1 'polypeptide(L)'
;MSPFDRSTRNDRPRTPSPHPIGPHPIGPHPIGADTAGGTDSRAARRLQIADDLLDRLEALVDRHRALAPHEPGIHDALHAELVAAEVAHELAMARSALRRTPHVPALRLAPAGTDPR
;
A
#
# COMPACT_ATOMS: atom_id res chain seq x y z
N MET A 1 -33.48 29.73 43.41
CA MET A 1 -33.10 28.78 44.46
C MET A 1 -32.66 27.47 43.80
N SER A 2 -31.36 27.21 43.75
CA SER A 2 -30.85 25.82 43.65
C SER A 2 -30.79 25.23 45.06
N PRO A 3 -30.90 23.90 45.18
CA PRO A 3 -29.78 23.20 45.78
C PRO A 3 -29.46 21.90 45.05
N PHE A 4 -28.21 21.82 44.59
CA PHE A 4 -27.49 20.57 44.38
C PHE A 4 -27.25 19.93 45.74
N ASP A 5 -27.62 18.65 45.93
CA ASP A 5 -26.94 17.81 46.91
C ASP A 5 -27.10 16.29 46.66
N ARG A 6 -26.00 15.58 46.92
CA ARG A 6 -25.79 14.12 47.08
C ARG A 6 -25.98 13.15 45.91
N SER A 7 -24.85 12.70 45.35
CA SER A 7 -24.26 11.43 45.79
C SER A 7 -22.86 11.24 45.23
N THR A 8 -21.88 11.50 46.08
CA THR A 8 -20.52 11.00 45.95
C THR A 8 -20.52 9.49 46.18
N ARG A 9 -20.20 8.71 45.15
CA ARG A 9 -19.63 7.38 45.36
C ARG A 9 -18.70 7.02 44.22
N ASN A 10 -17.43 7.17 44.54
CA ASN A 10 -16.30 6.39 44.07
C ASN A 10 -16.71 5.13 43.29
N ASP A 11 -16.33 5.06 42.02
CA ASP A 11 -15.77 3.81 41.51
C ASP A 11 -14.54 4.14 40.67
N ARG A 12 -13.40 3.73 41.21
CA ARG A 12 -12.05 3.99 40.70
C ARG A 12 -11.88 3.34 39.33
N PRO A 13 -11.01 3.89 38.47
CA PRO A 13 -10.57 3.20 37.26
C PRO A 13 -9.96 1.85 37.63
N ARG A 14 -10.42 0.79 36.96
CA ARG A 14 -9.82 -0.55 37.03
C ARG A 14 -8.38 -0.47 36.54
N THR A 15 -7.42 -0.53 37.47
CA THR A 15 -6.03 -0.83 37.15
C THR A 15 -5.93 -2.30 36.76
N PRO A 16 -5.36 -2.65 35.59
CA PRO A 16 -4.97 -4.03 35.35
C PRO A 16 -3.80 -4.40 36.26
N SER A 17 -3.93 -5.52 36.98
CA SER A 17 -2.87 -6.07 37.84
C SER A 17 -1.60 -6.42 37.05
N PRO A 18 -0.41 -6.32 37.66
CA PRO A 18 0.84 -6.76 37.04
C PRO A 18 0.96 -8.29 37.13
N HIS A 19 1.11 -8.95 35.98
CA HIS A 19 1.54 -10.34 35.94
C HIS A 19 3.07 -10.42 36.05
N PRO A 20 3.64 -11.34 36.86
CA PRO A 20 5.05 -11.63 36.83
C PRO A 20 5.35 -12.51 35.61
N ILE A 21 5.81 -11.90 34.51
CA ILE A 21 6.35 -12.64 33.37
C ILE A 21 7.82 -12.91 33.68
N GLY A 22 8.12 -14.17 33.98
CA GLY A 22 9.47 -14.66 34.20
C GLY A 22 10.39 -14.43 32.99
N PRO A 23 11.71 -14.58 33.16
CA PRO A 23 12.67 -14.41 32.08
C PRO A 23 12.45 -15.49 31.02
N HIS A 24 11.83 -15.11 29.89
CA HIS A 24 11.83 -15.95 28.70
C HIS A 24 13.28 -16.06 28.18
N PRO A 25 13.77 -17.28 27.89
CA PRO A 25 15.07 -17.44 27.27
C PRO A 25 15.04 -16.77 25.89
N ILE A 26 16.01 -15.87 25.69
CA ILE A 26 16.34 -15.28 24.39
C ILE A 26 16.77 -16.45 23.49
N GLY A 27 15.81 -17.02 22.77
CA GLY A 27 16.09 -17.89 21.65
C GLY A 27 16.80 -17.06 20.57
N PRO A 28 17.80 -17.61 19.87
CA PRO A 28 18.46 -16.90 18.80
C PRO A 28 17.42 -16.58 17.71
N HIS A 29 17.12 -15.29 17.54
CA HIS A 29 16.47 -14.82 16.34
C HIS A 29 17.33 -15.25 15.14
N PRO A 30 16.80 -15.92 14.10
CA PRO A 30 17.53 -16.14 12.87
C PRO A 30 17.72 -14.78 12.19
N ILE A 31 18.84 -14.13 12.51
CA ILE A 31 19.37 -13.01 11.76
C ILE A 31 19.90 -13.60 10.45
N GLY A 32 19.16 -13.48 9.34
CA GLY A 32 19.74 -13.72 8.02
C GLY A 32 18.91 -14.39 6.91
N ALA A 33 17.57 -14.39 6.94
CA ALA A 33 16.76 -15.02 5.88
C ALA A 33 15.77 -14.09 5.15
N ASP A 34 15.69 -12.82 5.53
CA ASP A 34 14.67 -11.86 5.09
C ASP A 34 15.05 -11.06 3.83
N THR A 35 16.34 -11.01 3.46
CA THR A 35 16.79 -10.18 2.33
C THR A 35 16.37 -10.73 0.96
N ALA A 36 16.34 -12.07 0.79
CA ALA A 36 15.92 -12.72 -0.46
C ALA A 36 14.39 -12.79 -0.60
N GLY A 37 13.66 -13.13 0.47
CA GLY A 37 12.19 -13.15 0.45
C GLY A 37 11.56 -11.75 0.29
N GLY A 38 12.23 -10.71 0.80
CA GLY A 38 11.79 -9.33 0.67
C GLY A 38 11.91 -8.76 -0.76
N THR A 39 12.82 -9.27 -1.61
CA THR A 39 12.91 -8.85 -3.02
C THR A 39 11.81 -9.48 -3.87
N ASP A 40 11.52 -10.76 -3.68
CA ASP A 40 10.49 -11.48 -4.45
C ASP A 40 9.09 -10.96 -4.11
N SER A 41 8.81 -10.70 -2.83
CA SER A 41 7.55 -10.09 -2.39
C SER A 41 7.32 -8.70 -3.00
N ARG A 42 8.38 -7.90 -3.17
CA ARG A 42 8.26 -6.57 -3.81
C ARG A 42 8.13 -6.64 -5.32
N ALA A 43 8.82 -7.58 -5.97
CA ALA A 43 8.63 -7.86 -7.39
C ALA A 43 7.18 -8.27 -7.65
N ALA A 44 6.66 -9.24 -6.89
CA ALA A 44 5.26 -9.68 -6.96
C ALA A 44 4.28 -8.52 -6.73
N ARG A 45 4.54 -7.65 -5.73
CA ARG A 45 3.69 -6.47 -5.47
C ARG A 45 3.70 -5.48 -6.64
N ARG A 46 4.82 -5.31 -7.32
CA ARG A 46 4.92 -4.43 -8.49
C ARG A 46 4.19 -5.00 -9.70
N LEU A 47 4.26 -6.32 -9.93
CA LEU A 47 3.45 -6.99 -10.94
C LEU A 47 1.96 -6.80 -10.65
N GLN A 48 1.54 -7.04 -9.40
CA GLN A 48 0.15 -6.83 -8.99
C GLN A 48 -0.34 -5.40 -9.27
N ILE A 49 0.48 -4.37 -8.98
CA ILE A 49 0.12 -2.97 -9.30
C ILE A 49 -0.03 -2.75 -10.81
N ALA A 50 0.76 -3.43 -11.64
CA ALA A 50 0.66 -3.35 -13.09
C ALA A 50 -0.62 -4.04 -13.60
N ASP A 51 -0.92 -5.24 -13.09
CA ASP A 51 -2.14 -5.98 -13.42
C ASP A 51 -3.38 -5.18 -13.01
N ASP A 52 -3.41 -4.65 -11.78
CA ASP A 52 -4.49 -3.79 -11.28
C ASP A 52 -4.71 -2.54 -12.15
N LEU A 53 -3.64 -1.98 -12.73
CA LEU A 53 -3.74 -0.83 -13.65
C LEU A 53 -4.33 -1.26 -14.99
N LEU A 54 -3.92 -2.41 -15.54
CA LEU A 54 -4.43 -2.91 -16.81
C LEU A 54 -5.92 -3.23 -16.72
N ASP A 55 -6.36 -3.90 -15.66
CA ASP A 55 -7.78 -4.22 -15.42
C ASP A 55 -8.64 -2.95 -15.35
N ARG A 56 -8.14 -1.89 -14.68
CA ARG A 56 -8.84 -0.61 -14.58
C ARG A 56 -8.91 0.13 -15.91
N LEU A 57 -7.84 0.10 -16.70
CA LEU A 57 -7.82 0.70 -18.03
C LEU A 57 -8.77 -0.02 -18.99
N GLU A 58 -8.84 -1.35 -18.91
CA GLU A 58 -9.81 -2.14 -19.67
C GLU A 58 -11.25 -1.77 -19.29
N ALA A 59 -11.57 -1.76 -17.99
CA ALA A 59 -12.88 -1.36 -17.50
C ALA A 59 -13.27 0.09 -17.88
N LEU A 60 -12.29 1.00 -17.92
CA LEU A 60 -12.47 2.38 -18.38
C LEU A 60 -12.82 2.40 -19.86
N VAL A 61 -12.07 1.69 -20.71
CA VAL A 61 -12.32 1.61 -22.15
C VAL A 61 -13.70 1.04 -22.43
N ASP A 62 -14.11 -0.01 -21.75
CA ASP A 62 -15.43 -0.62 -21.92
C ASP A 62 -16.56 0.34 -21.53
N ARG A 63 -16.38 1.07 -20.42
CA ARG A 63 -17.34 2.09 -19.99
C ARG A 63 -17.46 3.22 -21.02
N HIS A 64 -16.35 3.75 -21.52
CA HIS A 64 -16.37 4.84 -22.49
C HIS A 64 -16.88 4.39 -23.85
N ARG A 65 -16.62 3.15 -24.27
CA ARG A 65 -17.26 2.55 -25.45
C ARG A 65 -18.78 2.44 -25.29
N ALA A 66 -19.26 2.04 -24.12
CA ALA A 66 -20.69 1.98 -23.84
C ALA A 66 -21.35 3.37 -23.77
N LEU A 67 -20.58 4.40 -23.40
CA LEU A 67 -21.02 5.80 -23.34
C LEU A 67 -20.79 6.57 -24.63
N ALA A 68 -20.11 5.99 -25.63
CA ALA A 68 -19.81 6.66 -26.88
C ALA A 68 -21.10 7.24 -27.49
N PRO A 69 -21.10 8.52 -27.90
CA PRO A 69 -22.33 9.21 -28.29
C PRO A 69 -23.06 8.48 -29.41
N HIS A 70 -24.38 8.31 -29.25
CA HIS A 70 -25.25 7.88 -30.34
C HIS A 70 -25.41 8.98 -31.41
N GLU A 71 -24.95 10.20 -31.12
CA GLU A 71 -24.97 11.36 -32.01
C GLU A 71 -23.55 11.95 -32.13
N PRO A 72 -22.82 11.61 -33.22
CA PRO A 72 -21.43 12.03 -33.41
C PRO A 72 -21.27 13.56 -33.49
N GLY A 73 -20.23 14.10 -32.84
CA GLY A 73 -19.72 15.45 -33.13
C GLY A 73 -20.05 16.56 -32.14
N ILE A 74 -21.03 16.41 -31.24
CA ILE A 74 -21.38 17.48 -30.28
C ILE A 74 -20.51 17.40 -29.00
N HIS A 75 -20.11 16.20 -28.59
CA HIS A 75 -19.43 15.98 -27.31
C HIS A 75 -18.08 15.28 -27.43
N ASP A 76 -17.58 15.04 -28.64
CA ASP A 76 -16.38 14.22 -28.87
C ASP A 76 -15.13 14.79 -28.19
N ALA A 77 -14.93 16.12 -28.26
CA ALA A 77 -13.80 16.78 -27.61
C ALA A 77 -13.91 16.72 -26.08
N LEU A 78 -15.09 16.99 -25.51
CA LEU A 78 -15.32 16.89 -24.06
C LEU A 78 -15.16 15.45 -23.57
N HIS A 79 -15.65 14.47 -24.34
CA HIS A 79 -15.50 13.06 -24.04
C HIS A 79 -14.03 12.62 -24.05
N ALA A 80 -13.26 13.06 -25.05
CA ALA A 80 -11.82 12.81 -25.10
C ALA A 80 -11.07 13.41 -23.90
N GLU A 81 -11.42 14.62 -23.48
CA GLU A 81 -10.85 15.26 -22.29
C GLU A 81 -11.20 14.49 -20.99
N LEU A 82 -12.44 13.98 -20.87
CA LEU A 82 -12.84 13.14 -19.73
C LEU A 82 -12.03 11.83 -19.69
N VAL A 83 -11.90 11.15 -20.83
CA VAL A 83 -11.07 9.95 -20.96
C VAL A 83 -9.62 10.26 -20.56
N ALA A 84 -9.05 11.36 -21.05
CA ALA A 84 -7.68 11.75 -20.74
C ALA A 84 -7.49 12.04 -19.24
N ALA A 85 -8.44 12.73 -18.60
CA ALA A 85 -8.42 13.02 -17.18
C ALA A 85 -8.46 11.74 -16.31
N GLU A 86 -9.32 10.79 -16.67
CA GLU A 86 -9.43 9.51 -15.95
C GLU A 86 -8.19 8.63 -16.14
N VAL A 87 -7.65 8.54 -17.36
CA VAL A 87 -6.38 7.84 -17.61
C VAL A 87 -5.24 8.48 -16.81
N ALA A 88 -5.17 9.80 -16.76
CA ALA A 88 -4.18 10.51 -15.95
C ALA A 88 -4.33 10.20 -14.46
N HIS A 89 -5.56 10.10 -13.96
CA HIS A 89 -5.85 9.72 -12.58
C HIS A 89 -5.37 8.31 -12.25
N GLU A 90 -5.72 7.30 -13.06
CA GLU A 90 -5.30 5.91 -12.84
C GLU A 90 -3.78 5.77 -12.90
N LEU A 91 -3.13 6.46 -13.84
CA LEU A 91 -1.67 6.50 -13.91
C LEU A 91 -1.05 7.18 -12.67
N ALA A 92 -1.65 8.23 -12.14
CA ALA A 92 -1.18 8.88 -10.93
C ALA A 92 -1.30 7.96 -9.71
N MET A 93 -2.40 7.21 -9.60
CA MET A 93 -2.62 6.23 -8.55
C MET A 93 -1.62 5.08 -8.62
N ALA A 94 -1.41 4.50 -9.80
CA ALA A 94 -0.43 3.43 -10.02
C ALA A 94 1.00 3.90 -9.72
N ARG A 95 1.39 5.09 -10.19
CA ARG A 95 2.70 5.69 -9.87
C ARG A 95 2.88 5.92 -8.37
N SER A 96 1.83 6.39 -7.69
CA SER A 96 1.87 6.58 -6.23
C SER A 96 2.05 5.25 -5.49
N ALA A 97 1.37 4.19 -5.94
CA ALA A 97 1.54 2.84 -5.39
C ALA A 97 2.96 2.28 -5.64
N LEU A 98 3.50 2.47 -6.85
CA LEU A 98 4.85 2.05 -7.20
C LEU A 98 5.92 2.82 -6.41
N ARG A 99 5.74 4.13 -6.17
CA ARG A 99 6.65 4.92 -5.33
C ARG A 99 6.71 4.42 -3.89
N ARG A 100 5.61 3.85 -3.37
CA ARG A 100 5.56 3.20 -2.06
C ARG A 100 6.17 1.80 -2.06
N THR A 101 6.62 1.28 -3.20
CA THR A 101 7.25 -0.04 -3.35
C THR A 101 8.66 0.13 -3.93
N PRO A 102 9.66 0.49 -3.09
CA PRO A 102 11.01 0.78 -3.53
C PRO A 102 11.60 -0.37 -4.35
N HIS A 103 12.19 -0.04 -5.49
CA HIS A 103 13.00 -0.97 -6.26
C HIS A 103 14.28 -1.25 -5.46
N VAL A 104 14.51 -2.48 -5.02
CA VAL A 104 15.87 -2.85 -4.59
C VAL A 104 16.59 -3.34 -5.83
N PRO A 105 17.66 -2.64 -6.26
CA PRO A 105 18.59 -3.25 -7.18
C PRO A 105 19.10 -4.52 -6.50
N ALA A 106 19.02 -5.66 -7.18
CA ALA A 106 19.79 -6.83 -6.77
C ALA A 106 21.21 -6.33 -6.52
N LEU A 107 21.68 -6.42 -5.27
CA LEU A 107 22.99 -5.93 -4.87
C LEU A 107 23.98 -6.47 -5.90
N ARG A 108 24.62 -5.55 -6.63
CA ARG A 108 25.66 -5.84 -7.59
C ARG A 108 26.65 -6.73 -6.87
N LEU A 109 26.61 -8.02 -7.17
CA LEU A 109 27.49 -9.04 -6.62
C LEU A 109 28.90 -8.66 -7.10
N ALA A 110 29.61 -7.90 -6.27
CA ALA A 110 31.02 -7.67 -6.47
C ALA A 110 31.68 -9.05 -6.35
N PRO A 111 32.44 -9.53 -7.36
CA PRO A 111 33.29 -10.66 -7.12
C PRO A 111 34.31 -10.21 -6.07
N ALA A 112 34.18 -10.75 -4.86
CA ALA A 112 35.25 -10.78 -3.88
C ALA A 112 36.38 -11.66 -4.46
N GLY A 113 37.15 -11.07 -5.36
CA GLY A 113 38.41 -11.62 -5.86
C GLY A 113 39.49 -11.21 -4.88
N THR A 114 39.69 -12.07 -3.90
CA THR A 114 40.84 -12.16 -2.99
C THR A 114 42.17 -11.80 -3.66
N ASP A 115 42.86 -10.82 -3.07
CA ASP A 115 44.32 -10.82 -3.04
C ASP A 115 44.76 -11.96 -2.10
N PRO A 116 45.70 -12.84 -2.51
CA PRO A 116 47.01 -12.75 -1.88
C PRO A 116 48.17 -13.14 -2.82
N ARG A 117 49.15 -12.24 -3.00
CA ARG A 117 50.56 -12.40 -2.60
C ARG A 117 51.48 -11.32 -3.16
#